data_AF-A0A0Q5TPB7-F1
#
_entry.id   AF-A0A0Q5TPB7-F1
#
_cell.length_a   1.000
_cell.length_b   1.000
_cell.length_c   1.000
_cell.angle_alpha   90.00
_cell.angle_beta   90.00
_cell.angle_gamma   90.00
#
_symmetry.space_group_name_H-M   'P 1'
#
loop_
_entity.id
_entity.type
_entity.pdbx_description
1 polymer ?
#
loop_
_entity_poly.entity_id
_entity_poly.type
_entity_poly.pdbx_seq_one_letter_code
_entity_poly.pdbx_strand_id
1 'polypeptide(L)'
;MQNILRILFLFLCSSISFDTQAQLLNDPATLKNVQNSLDKIYNYEFDEAETFISLVEKKYPDHPVSHILDSFILFWKYLPIKDNPAKSKEYVRKLDLCLQAINKKYGKNSLDPEAVFYTMVARGYLAMMYNYRGEMMNAAGEGKKAYNAFVEGLKLISKNPEFYFTSGMYNYYVEVYPEEHPIVKPVLLFFKSGDKALGLKQMDLGTKMGTITKAESCFYISHVYLKYESKPEKAVSYMEKLVSLYPKNPLFLMKNIEAQLLSGRYDVARKELADFKKYNTGFYPLAFHSFQGLLDEKAERNDAAAQREYLLALKAPHDAQYTKEYHAFAYAGLARIAARAGNKSKAKDYYKKCLEKAEYRSVIKEAKAFK
;
A
#
# COMPACT_ATOMS: atom_id res chain seq x y z
N MET A 1 -37.49 20.48 -68.23
CA MET A 1 -38.07 20.71 -66.89
C MET A 1 -37.79 19.48 -66.05
N GLN A 2 -36.55 19.26 -65.60
CA GLN A 2 -35.87 20.01 -64.53
C GLN A 2 -36.69 20.04 -63.24
N ASN A 3 -36.12 19.34 -62.26
CA ASN A 3 -35.86 19.84 -60.92
C ASN A 3 -37.06 20.11 -60.00
N ILE A 4 -36.83 19.87 -58.71
CA ILE A 4 -37.73 20.13 -57.58
C ILE A 4 -38.58 18.91 -57.18
N LEU A 5 -37.93 17.79 -56.79
CA LEU A 5 -38.41 16.95 -55.67
C LEU A 5 -37.36 15.91 -55.20
N ARG A 6 -36.08 16.30 -55.11
CA ARG A 6 -35.00 15.44 -54.56
C ARG A 6 -34.03 16.16 -53.61
N ILE A 7 -34.36 17.37 -53.17
CA ILE A 7 -33.54 18.13 -52.24
C ILE A 7 -34.48 18.67 -51.16
N LEU A 8 -34.71 17.89 -50.11
CA LEU A 8 -35.17 18.34 -48.78
C LEU A 8 -35.47 17.11 -47.92
N PHE A 9 -34.43 16.37 -47.52
CA PHE A 9 -34.30 15.68 -46.22
C PHE A 9 -32.91 15.02 -46.17
N LEU A 10 -31.86 15.81 -46.36
CA LEU A 10 -30.47 15.34 -46.33
C LEU A 10 -29.56 16.18 -45.41
N PHE A 11 -30.14 17.00 -44.54
CA PHE A 11 -29.37 17.80 -43.59
C PHE A 11 -30.06 17.85 -42.23
N LEU A 12 -29.87 16.79 -41.45
CA LEU A 12 -29.80 16.81 -39.98
C LEU A 12 -29.40 15.42 -39.44
N CYS A 13 -28.45 14.78 -40.11
CA CYS A 13 -27.45 13.97 -39.41
C CYS A 13 -26.21 14.84 -39.29
N SER A 14 -26.34 15.98 -38.61
CA SER A 14 -25.23 16.41 -37.77
C SER A 14 -25.05 15.25 -36.80
N SER A 15 -24.11 14.37 -37.15
CA SER A 15 -23.36 13.62 -36.16
C SER A 15 -22.93 14.67 -35.14
N ILE A 16 -23.74 14.79 -34.08
CA ILE A 16 -23.25 15.11 -32.77
C ILE A 16 -22.27 13.98 -32.53
N SER A 17 -21.05 14.18 -33.00
CA SER A 17 -19.90 13.63 -32.34
C SER A 17 -20.09 14.14 -30.92
N PHE A 18 -20.72 13.33 -30.08
CA PHE A 18 -20.35 13.33 -28.69
C PHE A 18 -18.85 13.20 -28.79
N ASP A 19 -18.18 14.30 -28.49
CA ASP A 19 -16.76 14.32 -28.26
C ASP A 19 -16.63 13.27 -27.16
N THR A 20 -16.32 12.03 -27.55
CA THR A 20 -15.82 10.99 -26.66
C THR A 20 -14.44 11.49 -26.30
N GLN A 21 -14.40 12.61 -25.57
CA GLN A 21 -13.21 13.25 -25.10
C GLN A 21 -12.49 12.16 -24.34
N ALA A 22 -11.34 11.80 -24.90
CA ALA A 22 -10.63 10.60 -24.59
C ALA A 22 -10.49 10.46 -23.07
N GLN A 23 -11.24 9.53 -22.50
CA GLN A 23 -10.97 9.03 -21.15
C GLN A 23 -9.64 8.30 -21.24
N LEU A 24 -8.67 8.70 -20.41
CA LEU A 24 -7.34 8.09 -20.38
C LEU A 24 -7.42 6.58 -20.14
N LEU A 25 -8.38 6.12 -19.36
CA LEU A 25 -8.63 4.71 -19.09
C LEU A 25 -9.11 3.93 -20.32
N ASN A 26 -9.66 4.61 -21.33
CA ASN A 26 -10.06 4.03 -22.61
C ASN A 26 -8.99 4.22 -23.70
N ASP A 27 -7.81 4.72 -23.35
CA ASP A 27 -6.65 4.84 -24.24
C ASP A 27 -5.55 3.86 -23.83
N PRO A 28 -5.49 2.65 -24.43
CA PRO A 28 -4.54 1.62 -24.05
C PRO A 28 -3.08 2.05 -24.19
N ALA A 29 -2.76 2.93 -25.16
CA ALA A 29 -1.40 3.38 -25.39
C ALA A 29 -0.92 4.30 -24.25
N THR A 30 -1.78 5.20 -23.79
CA THR A 30 -1.45 6.08 -22.66
C THR A 30 -1.49 5.31 -21.35
N LEU A 31 -2.45 4.40 -21.16
CA LEU A 31 -2.48 3.54 -19.99
C LEU A 31 -1.20 2.70 -19.88
N LYS A 32 -0.63 2.27 -21.02
CA LYS A 32 0.67 1.60 -21.04
C LYS A 32 1.81 2.50 -20.57
N ASN A 33 1.81 3.78 -20.93
CA ASN A 33 2.79 4.74 -20.41
C ASN A 33 2.62 4.97 -18.89
N VAL A 34 1.37 5.07 -18.40
CA VAL A 34 1.09 5.14 -16.95
C VAL A 34 1.62 3.89 -16.23
N GLN A 35 1.35 2.70 -16.78
CA GLN A 35 1.87 1.45 -16.23
C GLN A 35 3.41 1.45 -16.22
N ASN A 36 4.05 1.82 -17.32
CA ASN A 36 5.51 1.86 -17.40
C ASN A 36 6.09 2.87 -16.39
N SER A 37 5.48 4.04 -16.21
CA SER A 37 5.92 4.99 -15.18
C SER A 37 5.82 4.41 -13.77
N LEU A 38 4.74 3.69 -13.45
CA LEU A 38 4.56 3.05 -12.14
C LEU A 38 5.59 1.94 -11.94
N ASP A 39 5.81 1.12 -12.96
CA ASP A 39 6.80 0.06 -12.90
C ASP A 39 8.21 0.63 -12.65
N LYS A 40 8.54 1.76 -13.29
CA LYS A 40 9.79 2.48 -13.05
C LYS A 40 9.87 3.10 -11.65
N ILE A 41 8.82 3.74 -11.16
CA ILE A 41 8.74 4.27 -9.78
C ILE A 41 8.96 3.14 -8.77
N TYR A 42 8.21 2.05 -8.91
CA TYR A 42 8.31 0.90 -8.02
C TYR A 42 9.68 0.24 -8.08
N ASN A 43 10.36 0.25 -9.23
CA ASN A 43 11.72 -0.24 -9.37
C ASN A 43 12.80 0.82 -9.04
N TYR A 44 12.45 1.96 -8.42
CA TYR A 44 13.42 3.02 -8.06
C TYR A 44 14.19 3.62 -9.26
N GLU A 45 13.56 3.65 -10.43
CA GLU A 45 14.06 4.18 -11.70
C GLU A 45 13.32 5.49 -12.03
N PHE A 46 13.56 6.52 -11.20
CA PHE A 46 12.73 7.73 -11.20
C PHE A 46 12.88 8.59 -12.46
N ASP A 47 14.08 8.70 -13.00
CA ASP A 47 14.34 9.52 -14.19
C ASP A 47 13.66 8.91 -15.43
N GLU A 48 13.67 7.57 -15.54
CA GLU A 48 12.90 6.85 -16.57
C GLU A 48 11.39 6.98 -16.36
N ALA A 49 10.92 7.00 -15.10
CA ALA A 49 9.51 7.23 -14.82
C ALA A 49 9.04 8.60 -15.30
N GLU A 50 9.82 9.67 -15.06
CA GLU A 50 9.53 11.04 -15.50
C GLU A 50 9.44 11.14 -17.03
N THR A 51 10.22 10.33 -17.76
CA THR A 51 10.12 10.25 -19.23
C THR A 51 8.74 9.76 -19.66
N PHE A 52 8.22 8.69 -19.05
CA PHE A 52 6.88 8.19 -19.36
C PHE A 52 5.77 9.14 -18.90
N ILE A 53 5.92 9.79 -17.75
CA ILE A 53 4.99 10.82 -17.26
C ILE A 53 4.90 11.97 -18.27
N SER A 54 6.03 12.41 -18.81
CA SER A 54 6.08 13.47 -19.83
C SER A 54 5.32 13.11 -21.11
N LEU A 55 5.33 11.83 -21.51
CA LEU A 55 4.54 11.35 -22.65
C LEU A 55 3.03 11.38 -22.37
N VAL A 56 2.63 11.05 -21.14
CA VAL A 56 1.22 11.14 -20.69
C VAL A 56 0.78 12.61 -20.68
N GLU A 57 1.56 13.50 -20.07
CA GLU A 57 1.25 14.93 -19.96
C GLU A 57 1.17 15.62 -21.33
N LYS A 58 2.04 15.25 -22.28
CA LYS A 58 2.01 15.79 -23.64
C LYS A 58 0.69 15.48 -24.37
N LYS A 59 0.09 14.31 -24.11
CA LYS A 59 -1.16 13.89 -24.76
C LYS A 59 -2.40 14.33 -23.96
N TYR A 60 -2.28 14.32 -22.64
CA TYR A 60 -3.34 14.71 -21.70
C TYR A 60 -2.82 15.80 -20.76
N PRO A 61 -2.71 17.05 -21.23
CA PRO A 61 -2.24 18.15 -20.41
C PRO A 61 -3.21 18.43 -19.25
N ASP A 62 -2.67 18.77 -18.08
CA ASP A 62 -3.42 19.00 -16.83
C ASP A 62 -4.25 17.77 -16.37
N HIS A 63 -3.91 16.55 -16.80
CA HIS A 63 -4.66 15.37 -16.37
C HIS A 63 -4.37 15.02 -14.91
N PRO A 64 -5.38 14.59 -14.11
CA PRO A 64 -5.16 14.19 -12.72
C PRO A 64 -4.06 13.12 -12.52
N VAL A 65 -3.88 12.24 -13.50
CA VAL A 65 -2.93 11.12 -13.41
C VAL A 65 -1.48 11.58 -13.26
N SER A 66 -1.05 12.63 -13.97
CA SER A 66 0.35 13.08 -13.93
C SER A 66 0.71 13.59 -12.54
N HIS A 67 -0.21 14.33 -11.91
CA HIS A 67 -0.06 14.78 -10.53
C HIS A 67 0.02 13.62 -9.52
N ILE A 68 -0.73 12.53 -9.74
CA ILE A 68 -0.61 11.32 -8.92
C ILE A 68 0.76 10.67 -9.10
N LEU A 69 1.21 10.49 -10.35
CA LEU A 69 2.51 9.86 -10.63
C LEU A 69 3.67 10.67 -10.03
N ASP A 70 3.63 12.00 -10.13
CA ASP A 70 4.59 12.89 -9.46
C ASP A 70 4.59 12.70 -7.94
N SER A 71 3.40 12.56 -7.33
CA SER A 71 3.30 12.31 -5.88
C SER A 71 3.94 10.97 -5.51
N PHE A 72 3.84 9.95 -6.37
CA PHE A 72 4.44 8.64 -6.13
C PHE A 72 5.97 8.68 -6.26
N ILE A 73 6.52 9.42 -7.22
CA ILE A 73 7.96 9.68 -7.27
C ILE A 73 8.43 10.30 -5.96
N LEU A 74 7.76 11.34 -5.47
CA LEU A 74 8.12 11.99 -4.22
C LEU A 74 8.05 11.00 -3.03
N PHE A 75 6.99 10.21 -2.94
CA PHE A 75 6.80 9.24 -1.87
C PHE A 75 7.94 8.22 -1.81
N TRP A 76 8.24 7.58 -2.94
CA TRP A 76 9.23 6.50 -3.02
C TRP A 76 10.68 7.00 -2.95
N LYS A 77 10.98 8.14 -3.58
CA LYS A 77 12.32 8.74 -3.59
C LYS A 77 12.76 9.25 -2.22
N TYR A 78 11.81 9.68 -1.38
CA TYR A 78 12.09 10.27 -0.06
C TYR A 78 11.57 9.44 1.11
N LEU A 79 11.40 8.12 0.93
CA LEU A 79 10.91 7.23 1.97
C LEU A 79 11.81 7.24 3.22
N PRO A 80 11.30 7.47 4.45
CA PRO A 80 9.93 7.87 4.80
C PRO A 80 9.68 9.38 4.55
N ILE A 81 8.77 9.71 3.62
CA ILE A 81 8.57 11.11 3.19
C ILE A 81 8.09 12.04 4.32
N LYS A 82 7.45 11.51 5.35
CA LYS A 82 7.02 12.28 6.53
C LYS A 82 8.19 12.96 7.27
N ASP A 83 9.39 12.40 7.18
CA ASP A 83 10.59 12.91 7.85
C ASP A 83 11.31 13.97 7.02
N ASN A 84 10.79 14.30 5.82
CA ASN A 84 11.27 15.37 4.96
C ASN A 84 10.16 16.43 4.77
N PRO A 85 10.07 17.47 5.62
CA PRO A 85 8.97 18.44 5.60
C PRO A 85 8.77 19.14 4.23
N ALA A 86 9.87 19.48 3.55
CA ALA A 86 9.82 20.14 2.25
C ALA A 86 9.18 19.24 1.19
N LYS A 87 9.65 17.99 1.09
CA LYS A 87 9.12 17.02 0.12
C LYS A 87 7.73 16.51 0.49
N SER A 88 7.44 16.41 1.78
CA SER A 88 6.11 16.12 2.30
C SER A 88 5.09 17.20 1.92
N LYS A 89 5.47 18.48 1.96
CA LYS A 89 4.62 19.59 1.49
C LYS A 89 4.42 19.55 -0.02
N GLU A 90 5.46 19.24 -0.78
CA GLU A 90 5.40 19.09 -2.23
C GLU A 90 4.46 17.95 -2.65
N TYR A 91 4.55 16.81 -1.95
CA TYR A 91 3.67 15.65 -2.13
C TYR A 91 2.20 16.00 -1.93
N VAL A 92 1.88 16.66 -0.80
CA VAL A 92 0.50 17.09 -0.50
C VAL A 92 -0.01 18.04 -1.59
N ARG A 93 0.81 19.00 -2.02
CA ARG A 93 0.47 19.92 -3.11
C ARG A 93 0.15 19.19 -4.42
N LYS A 94 0.87 18.11 -4.76
CA LYS A 94 0.58 17.31 -5.97
C LYS A 94 -0.79 16.62 -5.86
N LEU A 95 -1.14 16.10 -4.69
CA LEU A 95 -2.48 15.52 -4.47
C LEU A 95 -3.60 16.58 -4.54
N ASP A 96 -3.35 17.78 -4.01
CA ASP A 96 -4.29 18.90 -4.14
C ASP A 96 -4.48 19.34 -5.60
N LEU A 97 -3.39 19.38 -6.38
CA LEU A 97 -3.45 19.67 -7.82
C LEU A 97 -4.23 18.58 -8.58
N CYS A 98 -4.05 17.30 -8.22
CA CYS A 98 -4.89 16.22 -8.75
C CYS A 98 -6.38 16.50 -8.51
N LEU A 99 -6.77 16.86 -7.27
CA LEU A 99 -8.16 17.18 -6.95
C LEU A 99 -8.68 18.41 -7.70
N GLN A 100 -7.84 19.43 -7.91
CA GLN A 100 -8.20 20.60 -8.71
C GLN A 100 -8.40 20.24 -10.18
N ALA A 101 -7.51 19.43 -10.76
CA ALA A 101 -7.62 18.92 -12.12
C ALA A 101 -8.89 18.09 -12.33
N ILE A 102 -9.25 17.23 -11.35
CA ILE A 102 -10.50 16.47 -11.38
C ILE A 102 -11.69 17.42 -11.43
N ASN A 103 -11.74 18.40 -10.52
CA ASN A 103 -12.86 19.35 -10.48
C ASN A 103 -12.97 20.19 -11.75
N LYS A 104 -11.83 20.60 -12.34
CA LYS A 104 -11.76 21.37 -13.59
C LYS A 104 -12.27 20.56 -14.79
N LYS A 105 -11.86 19.28 -14.90
CA LYS A 105 -12.19 18.42 -16.05
C LYS A 105 -13.58 17.79 -15.96
N TYR A 106 -13.96 17.25 -14.79
CA TYR A 106 -15.18 16.45 -14.65
C TYR A 106 -16.29 17.15 -13.86
N GLY A 107 -16.00 18.28 -13.22
CA GLY A 107 -16.91 18.95 -12.30
C GLY A 107 -16.83 18.42 -10.87
N LYS A 108 -17.32 19.22 -9.92
CA LYS A 108 -17.34 18.88 -8.50
C LYS A 108 -18.28 17.71 -8.24
N ASN A 109 -17.82 16.71 -7.48
CA ASN A 109 -18.59 15.50 -7.14
C ASN A 109 -19.02 14.66 -8.36
N SER A 110 -18.25 14.69 -9.44
CA SER A 110 -18.53 13.88 -10.62
C SER A 110 -18.56 12.37 -10.30
N LEU A 111 -19.49 11.67 -10.92
CA LEU A 111 -19.63 10.21 -10.86
C LEU A 111 -18.94 9.51 -12.05
N ASP A 112 -18.19 10.27 -12.85
CA ASP A 112 -17.34 9.70 -13.89
C ASP A 112 -16.35 8.70 -13.27
N PRO A 113 -16.16 7.49 -13.85
CA PRO A 113 -15.27 6.48 -13.29
C PRO A 113 -13.83 6.97 -13.03
N GLU A 114 -13.27 7.82 -13.90
CA GLU A 114 -11.93 8.40 -13.69
C GLU A 114 -11.93 9.39 -12.54
N ALA A 115 -12.94 10.26 -12.48
CA ALA A 115 -13.08 11.23 -11.39
C ALA A 115 -13.21 10.53 -10.04
N VAL A 116 -14.03 9.48 -9.96
CA VAL A 116 -14.19 8.66 -8.75
C VAL A 116 -12.87 7.99 -8.38
N PHE A 117 -12.20 7.35 -9.34
CA PHE A 117 -10.92 6.67 -9.12
C PHE A 117 -9.85 7.62 -8.56
N TYR A 118 -9.55 8.71 -9.26
CA TYR A 118 -8.50 9.64 -8.84
C TYR A 118 -8.88 10.40 -7.57
N THR A 119 -10.18 10.65 -7.31
CA THR A 119 -10.63 11.24 -6.04
C THR A 119 -10.35 10.30 -4.86
N MET A 120 -10.67 9.02 -4.98
CA MET A 120 -10.36 8.02 -3.93
C MET A 120 -8.86 7.98 -3.65
N VAL A 121 -8.06 7.90 -4.72
CA VAL A 121 -6.59 7.86 -4.63
C VAL A 121 -6.07 9.09 -3.91
N ALA A 122 -6.37 10.29 -4.42
CA ALA A 122 -5.84 11.53 -3.84
C ALA A 122 -6.27 11.75 -2.39
N ARG A 123 -7.56 11.56 -2.08
CA ARG A 123 -8.10 11.71 -0.71
C ARG A 123 -7.56 10.65 0.25
N GLY A 124 -7.42 9.40 -0.21
CA GLY A 124 -6.83 8.32 0.58
C GLY A 124 -5.36 8.60 0.94
N TYR A 125 -4.58 9.06 -0.03
CA TYR A 125 -3.18 9.42 0.19
C TYR A 125 -2.99 10.69 1.03
N LEU A 126 -3.91 11.66 0.97
CA LEU A 126 -3.95 12.79 1.91
C LEU A 126 -4.25 12.32 3.33
N ALA A 127 -5.29 11.49 3.51
CA ALA A 127 -5.64 10.94 4.81
C ALA A 127 -4.48 10.15 5.44
N MET A 128 -3.77 9.37 4.62
CA MET A 128 -2.57 8.64 5.01
C MET A 128 -1.46 9.59 5.50
N MET A 129 -1.16 10.66 4.76
CA MET A 129 -0.13 11.62 5.17
C MET A 129 -0.49 12.39 6.45
N TYR A 130 -1.75 12.77 6.61
CA TYR A 130 -2.21 13.39 7.86
C TYR A 130 -2.09 12.42 9.03
N ASN A 131 -2.41 11.14 8.83
CA ASN A 131 -2.20 10.11 9.85
C ASN A 131 -0.73 9.98 10.23
N TYR A 132 0.19 9.97 9.26
CA TYR A 132 1.63 9.88 9.49
C TYR A 132 2.21 11.07 10.26
N ARG A 133 1.56 12.23 10.20
CA ARG A 133 1.92 13.43 10.97
C ARG A 133 1.20 13.54 12.33
N GLY A 134 0.35 12.57 12.67
CA GLY A 134 -0.46 12.61 13.88
C GLY A 134 -1.66 13.57 13.82
N GLU A 135 -1.99 14.11 12.64
CA GLU A 135 -3.09 15.04 12.40
C GLU A 135 -4.43 14.29 12.25
N MET A 136 -4.88 13.63 13.33
CA MET A 136 -6.00 12.68 13.30
C MET A 136 -7.32 13.28 12.78
N MET A 137 -7.62 14.53 13.13
CA MET A 137 -8.85 15.21 12.68
C MET A 137 -8.84 15.48 11.17
N ASN A 138 -7.68 15.91 10.63
CA ASN A 138 -7.51 16.12 9.19
C ASN A 138 -7.58 14.79 8.44
N ALA A 139 -6.93 13.75 8.98
CA ALA A 139 -7.00 12.40 8.44
C ALA A 139 -8.44 11.87 8.39
N ALA A 140 -9.22 12.05 9.46
CA ALA A 140 -10.63 11.65 9.51
C ALA A 140 -11.49 12.45 8.51
N GLY A 141 -11.24 13.75 8.36
CA GLY A 141 -11.92 14.60 7.39
C GLY A 141 -11.69 14.15 5.95
N GLU A 142 -10.45 13.84 5.58
CA GLU A 142 -10.11 13.29 4.26
C GLU A 142 -10.64 11.87 4.06
N GLY A 143 -10.57 11.02 5.10
CA GLY A 143 -11.16 9.68 5.09
C GLY A 143 -12.67 9.70 4.82
N LYS A 144 -13.41 10.63 5.44
CA LYS A 144 -14.85 10.82 5.17
C LYS A 144 -15.12 11.22 3.72
N LYS A 145 -14.29 12.10 3.14
CA LYS A 145 -14.42 12.50 1.72
C LYS A 145 -14.10 11.32 0.79
N ALA A 146 -13.05 10.56 1.10
CA ALA A 146 -12.68 9.36 0.36
C ALA A 146 -13.79 8.29 0.42
N TYR A 147 -14.45 8.12 1.58
CA TYR A 147 -15.53 7.16 1.77
C TYR A 147 -16.65 7.29 0.73
N ASN A 148 -17.10 8.51 0.45
CA ASN A 148 -18.14 8.72 -0.57
C ASN A 148 -17.69 8.23 -1.95
N ALA A 149 -16.44 8.52 -2.33
CA ALA A 149 -15.87 8.04 -3.58
C ALA A 149 -15.68 6.51 -3.58
N PHE A 150 -15.31 5.90 -2.44
CA PHE A 150 -15.24 4.44 -2.30
C PHE A 150 -16.60 3.78 -2.51
N VAL A 151 -17.67 4.31 -1.92
CA VAL A 151 -19.03 3.77 -2.08
C VAL A 151 -19.47 3.77 -3.55
N GLU A 152 -19.12 4.82 -4.30
CA GLU A 152 -19.37 4.84 -5.75
C GLU A 152 -18.45 3.88 -6.51
N GLY A 153 -17.17 3.80 -6.12
CA GLY A 153 -16.21 2.86 -6.70
C GLY A 153 -16.63 1.39 -6.58
N LEU A 154 -17.29 1.00 -5.49
CA LEU A 154 -17.86 -0.34 -5.32
C LEU A 154 -18.84 -0.73 -6.44
N LYS A 155 -19.52 0.25 -7.05
CA LYS A 155 -20.48 0.03 -8.16
C LYS A 155 -19.80 -0.10 -9.52
N LEU A 156 -18.50 0.20 -9.60
CA LEU A 156 -17.73 0.29 -10.85
C LEU A 156 -16.82 -0.92 -11.10
N ILE A 157 -16.73 -1.88 -10.16
CA ILE A 157 -15.86 -3.05 -10.26
C ILE A 157 -16.05 -3.84 -11.56
N SER A 158 -17.30 -4.05 -11.99
CA SER A 158 -17.60 -4.79 -13.23
C SER A 158 -17.21 -4.03 -14.51
N LYS A 159 -17.00 -2.72 -14.41
CA LYS A 159 -16.64 -1.86 -15.54
C LYS A 159 -15.15 -1.60 -15.61
N ASN A 160 -14.46 -1.59 -14.47
CA ASN A 160 -13.04 -1.30 -14.41
C ASN A 160 -12.35 -2.12 -13.30
N PRO A 161 -11.40 -3.01 -13.66
CA PRO A 161 -10.72 -3.87 -12.69
C PRO A 161 -9.83 -3.09 -11.70
N GLU A 162 -9.50 -1.82 -11.95
CA GLU A 162 -8.74 -1.00 -10.98
C GLU A 162 -9.47 -0.81 -9.65
N PHE A 163 -10.80 -1.01 -9.63
CA PHE A 163 -11.59 -0.92 -8.40
C PHE A 163 -11.52 -2.19 -7.54
N TYR A 164 -10.96 -3.30 -8.03
CA TYR A 164 -10.82 -4.51 -7.22
C TYR A 164 -9.96 -4.28 -5.97
N PHE A 165 -8.86 -3.54 -6.12
CA PHE A 165 -7.97 -3.22 -5.00
C PHE A 165 -8.71 -2.43 -3.91
N THR A 166 -9.24 -1.27 -4.27
CA THR A 166 -9.88 -0.34 -3.33
C THR A 166 -11.13 -0.93 -2.69
N SER A 167 -11.93 -1.67 -3.46
CA SER A 167 -13.11 -2.39 -2.96
C SER A 167 -12.74 -3.52 -2.02
N GLY A 168 -11.67 -4.25 -2.33
CA GLY A 168 -11.16 -5.33 -1.50
C GLY A 168 -10.64 -4.83 -0.16
N MET A 169 -9.89 -3.73 -0.18
CA MET A 169 -9.45 -3.01 1.01
C MET A 169 -10.65 -2.56 1.86
N TYR A 170 -11.66 -1.92 1.25
CA TYR A 170 -12.85 -1.48 1.97
C TYR A 170 -13.56 -2.65 2.67
N ASN A 171 -13.92 -3.70 1.90
CA ASN A 171 -14.69 -4.85 2.41
C ASN A 171 -13.96 -5.59 3.53
N TYR A 172 -12.62 -5.62 3.50
CA TYR A 172 -11.83 -6.25 4.55
C TYR A 172 -11.71 -5.36 5.80
N TYR A 173 -11.27 -4.12 5.63
CA TYR A 173 -10.90 -3.26 6.75
C TYR A 173 -12.09 -2.69 7.52
N VAL A 174 -13.26 -2.51 6.89
CA VAL A 174 -14.46 -2.07 7.63
C VAL A 174 -14.90 -3.10 8.68
N GLU A 175 -14.61 -4.39 8.45
CA GLU A 175 -14.87 -5.48 9.39
C GLU A 175 -13.71 -5.69 10.39
N VAL A 176 -12.45 -5.67 9.92
CA VAL A 176 -11.29 -5.95 10.79
C VAL A 176 -10.95 -4.80 11.73
N TYR A 177 -11.07 -3.55 11.28
CA TYR A 177 -10.69 -2.40 12.10
C TYR A 177 -11.45 -2.30 13.44
N PRO A 178 -12.78 -2.51 13.53
CA PRO A 178 -13.48 -2.54 14.82
C PRO A 178 -13.17 -3.78 15.69
N GLU A 179 -12.65 -4.87 15.12
CA GLU A 179 -12.14 -6.01 15.89
C GLU A 179 -10.88 -5.60 16.66
N GLU A 180 -9.99 -4.84 16.02
CA GLU A 180 -8.72 -4.36 16.61
C GLU A 180 -8.90 -3.10 17.47
N HIS A 181 -9.86 -2.25 17.12
CA HIS A 181 -10.13 -0.97 17.79
C HIS A 181 -11.60 -0.84 18.17
N PRO A 182 -12.10 -1.55 19.20
CA PRO A 182 -13.52 -1.57 19.55
C PRO A 182 -14.15 -0.19 19.80
N ILE A 183 -13.34 0.81 20.17
CA ILE A 183 -13.79 2.19 20.39
C ILE A 183 -14.42 2.85 19.16
N VAL A 184 -14.08 2.39 17.94
CA VAL A 184 -14.62 2.97 16.69
C VAL A 184 -15.92 2.32 16.23
N LYS A 185 -16.36 1.24 16.88
CA LYS A 185 -17.60 0.51 16.54
C LYS A 185 -18.83 1.42 16.40
N PRO A 186 -19.11 2.37 17.32
CA PRO A 186 -20.31 3.20 17.20
C PRO A 186 -20.37 4.03 15.92
N VAL A 187 -19.22 4.50 15.42
CA VAL A 187 -19.15 5.31 14.19
C VAL A 187 -19.30 4.44 12.95
N LEU A 188 -18.76 3.22 12.95
CA LEU A 188 -18.84 2.31 11.81
C LEU A 188 -20.23 1.73 11.55
N LEU A 189 -21.19 1.86 12.48
CA LEU A 189 -22.58 1.47 12.25
C LEU A 189 -23.25 2.24 11.10
N PHE A 190 -22.75 3.43 10.76
CA PHE A 190 -23.24 4.24 9.65
C PHE A 190 -22.52 3.97 8.32
N PHE A 191 -21.54 3.07 8.33
CA PHE A 191 -20.77 2.69 7.15
C PHE A 191 -21.44 1.48 6.49
N LYS A 192 -21.23 1.32 5.17
CA LYS A 192 -21.66 0.12 4.46
C LYS A 192 -20.91 -1.09 5.02
N SER A 193 -21.62 -2.15 5.38
CA SER A 193 -20.99 -3.38 5.87
C SER A 193 -20.02 -3.96 4.84
N GLY A 194 -18.99 -4.64 5.32
CA GLY A 194 -18.03 -5.36 4.49
C GLY A 194 -18.21 -6.87 4.57
N ASP A 195 -17.27 -7.57 3.92
CA ASP A 195 -17.11 -9.01 3.98
C ASP A 195 -15.62 -9.30 3.80
N LYS A 196 -14.99 -9.88 4.84
CA LYS A 196 -13.55 -10.17 4.84
C LYS A 196 -13.16 -11.15 3.74
N ALA A 197 -13.96 -12.18 3.48
CA ALA A 197 -13.67 -13.17 2.46
C ALA A 197 -13.79 -12.57 1.06
N LEU A 198 -14.84 -11.76 0.84
CA LEU A 198 -14.98 -10.98 -0.39
C LEU A 198 -13.81 -10.01 -0.57
N GLY A 199 -13.41 -9.32 0.50
CA GLY A 199 -12.30 -8.37 0.49
C GLY A 199 -10.98 -9.01 0.06
N LEU A 200 -10.65 -10.17 0.65
CA LEU A 200 -9.48 -10.97 0.25
C LEU A 200 -9.55 -11.41 -1.21
N LYS A 201 -10.71 -11.90 -1.67
CA LYS A 201 -10.92 -12.31 -3.06
C LYS A 201 -10.76 -11.14 -4.04
N GLN A 202 -11.29 -9.97 -3.69
CA GLN A 202 -11.19 -8.78 -4.51
C GLN A 202 -9.75 -8.26 -4.58
N MET A 203 -9.01 -8.22 -3.48
CA MET A 203 -7.58 -7.86 -3.51
C MET A 203 -6.79 -8.85 -4.38
N ASP A 204 -7.05 -10.16 -4.28
CA ASP A 204 -6.40 -11.18 -5.13
C ASP A 204 -6.70 -10.94 -6.62
N LEU A 205 -7.96 -10.65 -6.98
CA LEU A 205 -8.34 -10.25 -8.33
C LEU A 205 -7.61 -8.97 -8.77
N GLY A 206 -7.42 -7.99 -7.88
CA GLY A 206 -6.62 -6.79 -8.14
C GLY A 206 -5.18 -7.11 -8.54
N THR A 207 -4.56 -8.14 -7.93
CA THR A 207 -3.21 -8.58 -8.29
C THR A 207 -3.11 -9.17 -9.71
N LYS A 208 -4.23 -9.65 -10.25
CA LYS A 208 -4.31 -10.37 -11.53
C LYS A 208 -4.82 -9.46 -12.66
N MET A 209 -5.84 -8.66 -12.36
CA MET A 209 -6.61 -7.89 -13.34
C MET A 209 -6.31 -6.40 -13.32
N GLY A 210 -5.80 -5.85 -12.19
CA GLY A 210 -5.39 -4.45 -12.13
C GLY A 210 -4.19 -4.18 -13.04
N THR A 211 -4.14 -3.01 -13.64
CA THR A 211 -3.00 -2.49 -14.40
C THR A 211 -2.23 -1.48 -13.57
N ILE A 212 -2.93 -0.47 -13.05
CA ILE A 212 -2.37 0.61 -12.21
C ILE A 212 -2.15 0.10 -10.78
N THR A 213 -3.16 -0.56 -10.21
CA THR A 213 -3.21 -0.93 -8.78
C THR A 213 -2.60 -2.30 -8.45
N LYS A 214 -1.90 -2.92 -9.40
CA LYS A 214 -1.41 -4.31 -9.29
C LYS A 214 -0.40 -4.47 -8.18
N ALA A 215 0.58 -3.56 -8.10
CA ALA A 215 1.66 -3.64 -7.13
C ALA A 215 1.13 -3.41 -5.71
N GLU A 216 0.26 -2.42 -5.55
CA GLU A 216 -0.44 -2.10 -4.30
C GLU A 216 -1.29 -3.29 -3.86
N SER A 217 -2.04 -3.90 -4.77
CA SER A 217 -2.83 -5.10 -4.46
C SER A 217 -1.96 -6.22 -3.89
N CYS A 218 -0.80 -6.49 -4.49
CA CYS A 218 0.13 -7.52 -4.02
C CYS A 218 0.69 -7.15 -2.63
N PHE A 219 1.07 -5.89 -2.43
CA PHE A 219 1.65 -5.42 -1.17
C PHE A 219 0.63 -5.51 -0.02
N TYR A 220 -0.58 -4.99 -0.22
CA TYR A 220 -1.60 -4.94 0.81
C TYR A 220 -2.21 -6.30 1.13
N ILE A 221 -2.45 -7.17 0.13
CA ILE A 221 -2.95 -8.52 0.43
C ILE A 221 -1.91 -9.35 1.19
N SER A 222 -0.62 -9.19 0.86
CA SER A 222 0.47 -9.77 1.63
C SER A 222 0.46 -9.26 3.08
N HIS A 223 0.38 -7.94 3.27
CA HIS A 223 0.31 -7.33 4.59
C HIS A 223 -0.88 -7.85 5.42
N VAL A 224 -2.05 -7.97 4.80
CA VAL A 224 -3.24 -8.55 5.44
C VAL A 224 -2.99 -10.00 5.88
N TYR A 225 -2.37 -10.80 5.02
CA TYR A 225 -2.04 -12.19 5.36
C TYR A 225 -1.07 -12.32 6.53
N LEU A 226 -0.07 -11.43 6.61
CA LEU A 226 0.89 -11.42 7.71
C LEU A 226 0.27 -10.91 9.02
N LYS A 227 -0.37 -9.74 8.97
CA LYS A 227 -0.82 -9.00 10.16
C LYS A 227 -2.09 -9.57 10.79
N TYR A 228 -3.10 -9.85 9.97
CA TYR A 228 -4.47 -10.13 10.44
C TYR A 228 -4.90 -11.58 10.25
N GLU A 229 -4.49 -12.22 9.17
CA GLU A 229 -4.89 -13.62 8.90
C GLU A 229 -3.93 -14.65 9.50
N SER A 230 -2.71 -14.25 9.87
CA SER A 230 -1.65 -15.14 10.33
C SER A 230 -1.37 -16.30 9.35
N LYS A 231 -1.32 -15.98 8.05
CA LYS A 231 -1.10 -16.92 6.92
C LYS A 231 0.12 -16.51 6.09
N PRO A 232 1.34 -16.51 6.66
CA PRO A 232 2.54 -16.04 5.99
C PRO A 232 2.86 -16.81 4.70
N GLU A 233 2.49 -18.09 4.61
CA GLU A 233 2.65 -18.91 3.41
C GLU A 233 1.91 -18.33 2.19
N LYS A 234 0.76 -17.68 2.39
CA LYS A 234 0.04 -17.00 1.32
C LYS A 234 0.71 -15.68 0.95
N ALA A 235 1.18 -14.93 1.95
CA ALA A 235 1.84 -13.64 1.76
C ALA A 235 3.09 -13.73 0.86
N VAL A 236 3.89 -14.79 1.03
CA VAL A 236 5.12 -15.00 0.26
C VAL A 236 4.88 -14.94 -1.24
N SER A 237 3.83 -15.59 -1.75
CA SER A 237 3.56 -15.62 -3.20
C SER A 237 3.38 -14.23 -3.83
N TYR A 238 2.78 -13.30 -3.09
CA TYR A 238 2.58 -11.92 -3.55
C TYR A 238 3.85 -11.09 -3.44
N MET A 239 4.66 -11.31 -2.40
CA MET A 239 5.93 -10.59 -2.23
C MET A 239 7.01 -11.06 -3.21
N GLU A 240 7.10 -12.36 -3.48
CA GLU A 240 8.02 -12.92 -4.48
C GLU A 240 7.70 -12.33 -5.87
N LYS A 241 6.41 -12.17 -6.20
CA LYS A 241 5.98 -11.46 -7.42
C LYS A 241 6.45 -10.01 -7.44
N LEU A 242 6.34 -9.27 -6.33
CA LEU A 242 6.80 -7.87 -6.26
C LEU A 242 8.32 -7.76 -6.41
N VAL A 243 9.10 -8.60 -5.72
CA VAL A 243 10.57 -8.58 -5.84
C VAL A 243 11.03 -9.01 -7.23
N SER A 244 10.31 -9.94 -7.88
CA SER A 244 10.57 -10.32 -9.26
C SER A 244 10.29 -9.19 -10.25
N LEU A 245 9.25 -8.39 -10.02
CA LEU A 245 8.90 -7.26 -10.89
C LEU A 245 9.79 -6.04 -10.63
N TYR A 246 10.17 -5.82 -9.37
CA TYR A 246 10.83 -4.59 -8.91
C TYR A 246 12.06 -4.92 -8.03
N PRO A 247 13.10 -5.58 -8.58
CA PRO A 247 14.24 -6.09 -7.82
C PRO A 247 15.10 -4.98 -7.17
N LYS A 248 14.98 -3.73 -7.62
CA LYS A 248 15.71 -2.58 -7.04
C LYS A 248 14.97 -1.94 -5.86
N ASN A 249 13.77 -2.40 -5.51
CA ASN A 249 12.98 -1.83 -4.42
C ASN A 249 13.38 -2.42 -3.05
N PRO A 250 14.06 -1.65 -2.17
CA PRO A 250 14.46 -2.14 -0.85
C PRO A 250 13.30 -2.48 0.07
N LEU A 251 12.18 -1.76 -0.02
CA LEU A 251 11.02 -1.99 0.84
C LEU A 251 10.33 -3.31 0.48
N PHE A 252 10.21 -3.62 -0.82
CA PHE A 252 9.65 -4.89 -1.27
C PHE A 252 10.56 -6.06 -0.89
N LEU A 253 11.88 -5.93 -1.04
CA LEU A 253 12.82 -6.95 -0.57
C LEU A 253 12.70 -7.16 0.94
N MET A 254 12.66 -6.09 1.73
CA MET A 254 12.48 -6.16 3.19
C MET A 254 11.20 -6.92 3.57
N LYS A 255 10.07 -6.64 2.90
CA LYS A 255 8.78 -7.30 3.15
C LYS A 255 8.72 -8.73 2.63
N ASN A 256 9.48 -9.06 1.59
CA ASN A 256 9.62 -10.43 1.11
C ASN A 256 10.39 -11.29 2.12
N ILE A 257 11.52 -10.79 2.62
CA ILE A 257 12.31 -11.47 3.68
C ILE A 257 11.43 -11.68 4.92
N GLU A 258 10.65 -10.68 5.34
CA GLU A 258 9.68 -10.83 6.42
C GLU A 258 8.73 -12.01 6.18
N ALA A 259 8.08 -12.06 5.02
CA ALA A 259 7.13 -13.13 4.69
C ALA A 259 7.81 -14.51 4.62
N GLN A 260 9.01 -14.60 4.07
CA GLN A 260 9.80 -15.82 3.99
C GLN A 260 10.20 -16.33 5.39
N LEU A 261 10.66 -15.46 6.28
CA LEU A 261 11.01 -15.82 7.65
C LEU A 261 9.80 -16.32 8.43
N LEU A 262 8.68 -15.61 8.35
CA LEU A 262 7.45 -15.96 9.06
C LEU A 262 6.80 -17.24 8.53
N SER A 263 7.04 -17.58 7.26
CA SER A 263 6.61 -18.86 6.65
C SER A 263 7.61 -20.01 6.81
N GLY A 264 8.75 -19.77 7.46
CA GLY A 264 9.78 -20.79 7.71
C GLY A 264 10.70 -21.09 6.51
N ARG A 265 10.67 -20.28 5.45
CA ARG A 265 11.56 -20.39 4.27
C ARG A 265 12.96 -19.80 4.56
N TYR A 266 13.63 -20.33 5.60
CA TYR A 266 14.86 -19.75 6.13
C TYR A 266 16.03 -19.73 5.13
N ASP A 267 16.17 -20.73 4.27
CA ASP A 267 17.29 -20.79 3.31
C ASP A 267 17.20 -19.70 2.24
N VAL A 268 15.99 -19.39 1.78
CA VAL A 268 15.76 -18.29 0.82
C VAL A 268 15.96 -16.96 1.53
N ALA A 269 15.33 -16.78 2.70
CA ALA A 269 15.46 -15.57 3.49
C ALA A 269 16.92 -15.24 3.83
N ARG A 270 17.75 -16.24 4.16
CA ARG A 270 19.18 -16.07 4.46
C ARG A 270 19.94 -15.45 3.28
N LYS A 271 19.66 -15.92 2.05
CA LYS A 271 20.31 -15.40 0.83
C LYS A 271 19.89 -13.97 0.57
N GLU A 272 18.59 -13.69 0.58
CA GLU A 272 18.05 -12.36 0.34
C GLU A 272 18.47 -11.35 1.44
N LEU A 273 18.55 -11.79 2.70
CA LEU A 273 19.01 -10.95 3.81
C LEU A 273 20.48 -10.54 3.66
N ALA A 274 21.32 -11.42 3.09
CA ALA A 274 22.71 -11.07 2.80
C ALA A 274 22.79 -9.92 1.79
N ASP A 275 21.98 -9.95 0.74
CA ASP A 275 21.88 -8.86 -0.24
C ASP A 275 21.27 -7.60 0.36
N PHE A 276 20.29 -7.76 1.25
CA PHE A 276 19.60 -6.65 1.93
C PHE A 276 20.53 -5.86 2.86
N LYS A 277 21.61 -6.46 3.35
CA LYS A 277 22.60 -5.81 4.23
C LYS A 277 23.19 -4.51 3.67
N LYS A 278 23.20 -4.34 2.34
CA LYS A 278 23.66 -3.10 1.68
C LYS A 278 22.79 -1.88 2.04
N TYR A 279 21.54 -2.09 2.43
CA TYR A 279 20.63 -1.03 2.88
C TYR A 279 20.85 -0.75 4.38
N ASN A 280 21.83 0.11 4.68
CA ASN A 280 22.33 0.35 6.04
C ASN A 280 21.98 1.74 6.61
N THR A 281 21.07 2.47 5.97
CA THR A 281 20.61 3.81 6.39
C THR A 281 19.10 3.81 6.69
N GLY A 282 18.63 4.86 7.35
CA GLY A 282 17.22 5.00 7.72
C GLY A 282 16.77 3.88 8.66
N PHE A 283 15.57 3.32 8.41
CA PHE A 283 14.97 2.28 9.25
C PHE A 283 15.39 0.84 8.87
N TYR A 284 16.11 0.65 7.76
CA TYR A 284 16.49 -0.68 7.26
C TYR A 284 17.41 -1.48 8.20
N PRO A 285 18.39 -0.89 8.92
CA PRO A 285 19.22 -1.62 9.87
C PRO A 285 18.41 -2.37 10.93
N LEU A 286 17.30 -1.78 11.37
CA LEU A 286 16.42 -2.43 12.34
C LEU A 286 15.80 -3.70 11.78
N ALA A 287 15.27 -3.62 10.55
CA ALA A 287 14.73 -4.78 9.86
C ALA A 287 15.79 -5.87 9.71
N PHE A 288 17.00 -5.50 9.24
CA PHE A 288 18.12 -6.42 9.09
C PHE A 288 18.43 -7.16 10.39
N HIS A 289 18.63 -6.44 11.50
CA HIS A 289 18.99 -7.05 12.78
C HIS A 289 17.85 -7.89 13.36
N SER A 290 16.59 -7.46 13.25
CA SER A 290 15.45 -8.28 13.67
C SER A 290 15.32 -9.57 12.86
N PHE A 291 15.59 -9.51 11.56
CA PHE A 291 15.53 -10.67 10.66
C PHE A 291 16.71 -11.63 10.86
N GLN A 292 17.92 -11.10 11.05
CA GLN A 292 19.09 -11.91 11.38
C GLN A 292 18.89 -12.61 12.72
N GLY A 293 18.37 -11.90 13.74
CA GLY A 293 18.05 -12.50 15.02
C GLY A 293 17.01 -13.63 14.92
N LEU A 294 16.01 -13.49 14.05
CA LEU A 294 15.03 -14.55 13.78
C LEU A 294 15.68 -15.77 13.13
N LEU A 295 16.58 -15.59 12.16
CA LEU A 295 17.34 -16.69 11.55
C LEU A 295 18.21 -17.40 12.59
N ASP A 296 19.01 -16.64 13.33
CA ASP A 296 19.90 -17.19 14.36
C ASP A 296 19.11 -17.98 15.42
N GLU A 297 17.92 -17.49 15.81
CA GLU A 297 17.08 -18.15 16.80
C GLU A 297 16.40 -19.41 16.26
N LYS A 298 15.76 -19.30 15.07
CA LYS A 298 14.82 -20.31 14.57
C LYS A 298 15.48 -21.35 13.67
N ALA A 299 16.42 -20.92 12.84
CA ALA A 299 17.13 -21.79 11.91
C ALA A 299 18.42 -22.32 12.54
N GLU A 300 19.29 -21.41 13.02
CA GLU A 300 20.63 -21.79 13.51
C GLU A 300 20.64 -22.29 14.96
N ARG A 301 19.53 -22.09 15.69
CA ARG A 301 19.38 -22.44 17.12
C ARG A 301 20.49 -21.85 18.01
N ASN A 302 20.97 -20.67 17.64
CA ASN A 302 22.04 -19.96 18.34
C ASN A 302 21.48 -18.76 19.12
N ASP A 303 21.08 -19.02 20.37
CA ASP A 303 20.48 -18.02 21.25
C ASP A 303 21.42 -16.84 21.55
N ALA A 304 22.73 -17.07 21.63
CA ALA A 304 23.70 -16.01 21.90
C ALA A 304 23.81 -15.03 20.72
N ALA A 305 23.90 -15.56 19.49
CA ALA A 305 23.89 -14.75 18.27
C ALA A 305 22.56 -14.01 18.11
N ALA A 306 21.43 -14.72 18.25
CA ALA A 306 20.11 -14.15 18.15
C ALA A 306 19.89 -13.00 19.16
N GLN A 307 20.29 -13.21 20.42
CA GLN A 307 20.19 -12.17 21.45
C GLN A 307 20.97 -10.91 21.08
N ARG A 308 22.19 -11.07 20.54
CA ARG A 308 23.00 -9.93 20.09
C ARG A 308 22.28 -9.15 19.01
N GLU A 309 21.77 -9.82 17.98
CA GLU A 309 21.08 -9.16 16.86
C GLU A 309 19.78 -8.48 17.30
N TYR A 310 18.96 -9.13 18.13
CA TYR A 310 17.77 -8.49 18.67
C TYR A 310 18.08 -7.23 19.50
N LEU A 311 19.17 -7.24 20.29
CA LEU A 311 19.59 -6.06 21.04
C LEU A 311 20.14 -4.95 20.13
N LEU A 312 20.76 -5.29 18.99
CA LEU A 312 21.16 -4.32 17.98
C LEU A 312 19.94 -3.71 17.28
N ALA A 313 18.93 -4.52 16.96
CA ALA A 313 17.67 -4.05 16.38
C ALA A 313 16.99 -3.00 17.26
N LEU A 314 16.93 -3.24 18.58
CA LEU A 314 16.33 -2.30 19.54
C LEU A 314 17.11 -0.97 19.71
N LYS A 315 18.35 -0.89 19.21
CA LYS A 315 19.16 0.34 19.20
C LYS A 315 19.16 1.04 17.84
N ALA A 316 18.72 0.37 16.78
CA ALA A 316 18.71 0.90 15.43
C ALA A 316 17.62 1.97 15.26
N PRO A 317 17.78 2.90 14.28
CA PRO A 317 16.75 3.87 13.98
C PRO A 317 15.41 3.20 13.64
N HIS A 318 14.35 3.77 14.20
CA HIS A 318 13.00 3.24 14.09
C HIS A 318 12.11 4.17 13.26
N ASP A 319 11.31 3.58 12.39
CA ASP A 319 10.12 4.22 11.85
C ASP A 319 8.84 3.47 12.23
N ALA A 320 7.90 4.16 12.88
CA ALA A 320 6.65 3.59 13.39
C ALA A 320 5.77 2.95 12.30
N GLN A 321 5.88 3.41 11.05
CA GLN A 321 5.10 2.90 9.95
C GLN A 321 5.70 1.61 9.36
N TYR A 322 7.03 1.54 9.25
CA TYR A 322 7.69 0.45 8.53
C TYR A 322 8.27 -0.64 9.42
N THR A 323 8.63 -0.32 10.67
CA THR A 323 9.48 -1.18 11.53
C THR A 323 8.95 -1.39 12.95
N LYS A 324 7.72 -0.94 13.24
CA LYS A 324 7.12 -1.08 14.57
C LYS A 324 6.95 -2.54 14.97
N GLU A 325 6.45 -3.37 14.06
CA GLU A 325 6.34 -4.81 14.29
C GLU A 325 7.70 -5.47 14.52
N TYR A 326 8.77 -4.97 13.90
CA TYR A 326 10.09 -5.57 14.04
C TYR A 326 10.72 -5.33 15.42
N HIS A 327 10.28 -4.30 16.15
CA HIS A 327 10.57 -4.19 17.58
C HIS A 327 9.87 -5.28 18.38
N ALA A 328 8.60 -5.56 18.05
CA ALA A 328 7.85 -6.62 18.68
C ALA A 328 8.52 -7.98 18.43
N PHE A 329 9.00 -8.23 17.20
CA PHE A 329 9.78 -9.43 16.88
C PHE A 329 11.04 -9.55 17.74
N ALA A 330 11.81 -8.47 17.88
CA ALA A 330 13.03 -8.47 18.70
C ALA A 330 12.72 -8.74 20.18
N TYR A 331 11.69 -8.08 20.74
CA TYR A 331 11.27 -8.34 22.11
C TYR A 331 10.73 -9.76 22.32
N ALA A 332 9.91 -10.27 21.41
CA ALA A 332 9.42 -11.65 21.46
C ALA A 332 10.58 -12.66 21.39
N GLY A 333 11.55 -12.44 20.51
CA GLY A 333 12.76 -13.24 20.42
C GLY A 333 13.57 -13.27 21.72
N LEU A 334 13.83 -12.09 22.30
CA LEU A 334 14.49 -11.98 23.61
C LEU A 334 13.69 -12.66 24.73
N ALA A 335 12.37 -12.57 24.70
CA ALA A 335 11.50 -13.25 25.66
C ALA A 335 11.62 -14.78 25.55
N ARG A 336 11.58 -15.32 24.33
CA ARG A 336 11.78 -16.76 24.07
C ARG A 336 13.14 -17.25 24.54
N ILE A 337 14.21 -16.50 24.27
CA ILE A 337 15.58 -16.81 24.72
C ILE A 337 15.64 -16.81 26.26
N ALA A 338 15.11 -15.76 26.90
CA ALA A 338 15.10 -15.67 28.37
C ALA A 338 14.30 -16.81 29.01
N ALA A 339 13.19 -17.22 28.40
CA ALA A 339 12.39 -18.36 28.85
C ALA A 339 13.15 -19.68 28.75
N ARG A 340 13.85 -19.93 27.64
CA ARG A 340 14.72 -21.11 27.47
C ARG A 340 15.86 -21.15 28.48
N ALA A 341 16.40 -19.99 28.85
CA ALA A 341 17.41 -19.86 29.89
C ALA A 341 16.86 -19.97 31.34
N GLY A 342 15.57 -20.27 31.51
CA GLY A 342 14.92 -20.40 32.82
C GLY A 342 14.58 -19.08 33.50
N ASN A 343 14.88 -17.92 32.90
CA ASN A 343 14.60 -16.60 33.47
C ASN A 343 13.19 -16.12 33.11
N LYS A 344 12.18 -16.71 33.78
CA LYS A 344 10.76 -16.40 33.55
C LYS A 344 10.41 -14.93 33.77
N SER A 345 10.99 -14.29 34.79
CA SER A 345 10.71 -12.87 35.08
C SER A 345 11.13 -11.98 33.91
N LYS A 346 12.35 -12.16 33.41
CA LYS A 346 12.88 -11.41 32.26
C LYS A 346 12.09 -11.68 30.98
N ALA A 347 11.64 -12.92 30.78
CA ALA A 347 10.78 -13.27 29.65
C ALA A 347 9.43 -12.52 29.70
N LYS A 348 8.80 -12.42 30.87
CA LYS A 348 7.57 -11.63 31.06
C LYS A 348 7.77 -10.15 30.75
N ASP A 349 8.88 -9.57 31.23
CA ASP A 349 9.19 -8.16 30.97
C ASP A 349 9.37 -7.88 29.47
N TYR A 350 10.04 -8.78 28.75
CA TYR A 350 10.17 -8.65 27.30
C TYR A 350 8.85 -8.85 26.57
N TYR A 351 8.01 -9.82 26.94
CA TYR A 351 6.69 -9.96 26.32
C TYR A 351 5.75 -8.77 26.61
N LYS A 352 5.88 -8.13 27.78
CA LYS A 352 5.16 -6.88 28.04
C LYS A 352 5.57 -5.79 27.06
N LYS A 353 6.87 -5.58 26.83
CA LYS A 353 7.39 -4.63 25.84
C LYS A 353 7.02 -5.01 24.40
N CYS A 354 6.96 -6.30 24.11
CA CYS A 354 6.45 -6.81 22.83
C CYS A 354 5.00 -6.35 22.62
N LEU A 355 4.11 -6.52 23.61
CA LEU A 355 2.70 -6.15 23.52
C LEU A 355 2.46 -4.64 23.36
N GLU A 356 3.39 -3.80 23.80
CA GLU A 356 3.32 -2.34 23.58
C GLU A 356 3.57 -1.96 22.11
N LYS A 357 4.18 -2.85 21.32
CA LYS A 357 4.58 -2.60 19.93
C LYS A 357 3.86 -3.47 18.91
N ALA A 358 3.50 -4.69 19.29
CA ALA A 358 2.96 -5.71 18.39
C ALA A 358 1.63 -5.26 17.78
N GLU A 359 1.54 -5.43 16.47
CA GLU A 359 0.34 -5.25 15.67
C GLU A 359 -0.10 -6.56 14.98
N TYR A 360 0.78 -7.57 14.92
CA TYR A 360 0.45 -8.85 14.29
C TYR A 360 -0.26 -9.75 15.28
N ARG A 361 -1.43 -10.28 14.87
CA ARG A 361 -2.25 -11.15 15.74
C ARG A 361 -1.49 -12.37 16.24
N SER A 362 -0.60 -12.93 15.43
CA SER A 362 0.25 -14.08 15.78
C SER A 362 1.20 -13.75 16.95
N VAL A 363 1.90 -12.62 16.89
CA VAL A 363 2.84 -12.16 17.92
C VAL A 363 2.10 -11.76 19.19
N ILE A 364 0.97 -11.05 19.07
CA ILE A 364 0.12 -10.69 20.22
C ILE A 364 -0.37 -11.95 20.93
N LYS A 365 -0.82 -12.96 20.17
CA LYS A 365 -1.27 -14.25 20.71
C LYS A 365 -0.15 -14.98 21.44
N GLU A 366 1.04 -15.04 20.85
CA GLU A 366 2.23 -15.64 21.47
C GLU A 366 2.54 -14.97 22.81
N ALA A 367 2.67 -13.64 22.83
CA ALA A 367 3.04 -12.90 24.02
C ALA A 367 2.00 -13.02 25.14
N LYS A 368 0.69 -13.01 24.80
CA LYS A 368 -0.40 -13.20 25.78
C LYS A 368 -0.49 -14.63 26.34
N ALA A 369 -0.01 -15.63 25.60
CA ALA A 369 -0.03 -17.02 26.05
C ALA A 369 1.04 -17.32 27.11
N PHE A 370 2.07 -16.47 27.23
CA PHE A 370 3.16 -16.66 28.19
C PHE A 370 2.73 -16.25 29.61
N LYS A 371 2.69 -17.21 30.53
CA LYS A 371 2.20 -17.05 31.91
C LYS A 371 3.29 -16.81 32.95
#